data_AF-A0A4U6N463-F1
#
_entry.id   AF-A0A4U6N463-F1
#
_cell.length_a   1.000
_cell.length_b   1.000
_cell.length_c   1.000
_cell.angle_alpha   90.00
_cell.angle_beta   90.00
_cell.angle_gamma   90.00
#
_symmetry.space_group_name_H-M   'P 1'
#
loop_
_entity.id
_entity.type
_entity.pdbx_description
1 polymer ?
#
loop_
_entity_poly.entity_id
_entity_poly.type
_entity_poly.pdbx_seq_one_letter_code
_entity_poly.pdbx_strand_id
1 'polypeptide(L)'
;MKVQKATIPLTIKAKLERDLLAAGRELSKAFKIYEQAEIALRTSPDCLLRPDESMQFEGMSRSFDQALGEWRRAIDLVETNPRVAERSSRGRAWRDPLDPGGLHYFVSLAGPDDLDYRTRLQQAWEREEFRLEAMEEDLAQVCGRATRNGTPCQSLGAYWPGGARKSGCTRHMTPDEKAQLSALWDEVVATIDCPGCVSRAGVACDPDKMVPVDGFFPTPKSFNGRVVHTPRLNAFASST
;
A
#
# COMPACT_ATOMS: atom_id res chain seq x y z
N MET A 1 28.50 67.59 0.02
CA MET A 1 27.19 67.34 0.66
C MET A 1 27.34 66.20 1.67
N LYS A 2 27.12 66.46 2.96
CA LYS A 2 27.19 65.42 4.01
C LYS A 2 25.83 64.72 4.10
N VAL A 3 25.80 63.40 3.88
CA VAL A 3 24.61 62.57 4.04
C VAL A 3 24.29 62.46 5.54
N GLN A 4 23.16 63.01 5.98
CA GLN A 4 22.64 62.81 7.33
C GLN A 4 22.20 61.35 7.48
N LYS A 5 22.84 60.61 8.39
CA LYS A 5 22.39 59.27 8.78
C LYS A 5 21.08 59.42 9.56
N ALA A 6 19.99 58.90 9.01
CA ALA A 6 18.71 58.84 9.68
C ALA A 6 18.85 58.03 10.98
N THR A 7 18.61 58.69 12.12
CA THR A 7 18.66 58.06 13.43
C THR A 7 17.29 57.47 13.72
N ILE A 8 17.19 56.14 13.75
CA ILE A 8 15.94 55.43 14.08
C ILE A 8 15.58 55.79 15.54
N PRO A 9 14.36 56.27 15.82
CA PRO A 9 13.91 56.55 17.18
C PRO A 9 14.10 55.33 18.11
N LEU A 10 14.68 55.54 19.30
CA LEU A 10 15.02 54.49 20.27
C LEU A 10 13.84 53.56 20.60
N THR A 11 12.61 54.07 20.56
CA THR A 11 11.37 53.32 20.77
C THR A 11 11.06 52.32 19.65
N ILE A 12 11.40 52.65 18.40
CA ILE A 12 11.24 51.76 17.24
C ILE A 12 12.29 50.65 17.27
N LYS A 13 13.53 50.99 17.65
CA LYS A 13 14.62 50.02 17.81
C LYS A 13 14.31 48.98 18.89
N ALA A 14 13.86 49.42 20.06
CA ALA A 14 13.49 48.52 21.16
C ALA A 14 12.29 47.62 20.83
N LYS A 15 11.34 48.09 20.00
CA LYS A 15 10.24 47.28 19.49
C LYS A 15 10.75 46.21 18.51
N LEU A 16 11.58 46.60 17.54
CA LEU A 16 12.21 45.68 16.58
C LEU A 16 13.04 44.58 17.27
N GLU A 17 13.83 44.93 18.28
CA GLU A 17 14.64 43.96 19.04
C GLU A 17 13.76 42.95 19.81
N ARG A 18 12.63 43.42 20.36
CA ARG A 18 11.67 42.55 21.04
C ARG A 18 10.97 41.59 20.08
N ASP A 19 10.57 42.09 18.91
CA ASP A 19 9.90 41.31 17.88
C ASP A 19 10.86 40.26 17.27
N LEU A 20 12.14 40.63 17.06
CA LEU A 20 13.21 39.70 16.66
C LEU A 20 13.46 38.59 17.68
N LEU A 21 13.49 38.92 18.98
CA LEU A 21 13.65 37.94 20.05
C LEU A 21 12.43 37.02 20.18
N ALA A 22 11.22 37.53 19.93
CA ALA A 22 10.01 36.71 19.90
C ALA A 22 10.03 35.75 18.71
N ALA A 23 10.37 36.24 17.51
CA ALA A 23 10.52 35.42 16.31
C ALA A 23 11.61 34.33 16.49
N GLY A 24 12.75 34.68 17.10
CA GLY A 24 13.82 33.72 17.38
C GLY A 24 13.41 32.61 18.36
N ARG A 25 12.55 32.91 19.35
CA ARG A 25 12.01 31.90 20.27
C ARG A 25 11.02 30.95 19.59
N GLU A 26 10.15 31.47 18.72
CA GLU A 26 9.20 30.64 17.98
C GLU A 26 9.92 29.74 16.95
N LEU A 27 10.92 30.28 16.23
CA LEU A 27 11.80 29.48 15.37
C LEU A 27 12.52 28.37 16.15
N SER A 28 13.07 28.68 17.33
CA SER A 28 13.78 27.68 18.14
C SER A 28 12.86 26.59 18.70
N LYS A 29 11.62 26.92 19.08
CA LYS A 29 10.60 25.92 19.46
C LYS A 29 10.27 25.01 18.29
N ALA A 30 10.13 25.58 17.10
CA ALA A 30 9.78 24.82 15.93
C ALA A 30 10.91 23.92 15.42
N PHE A 31 12.16 24.37 15.52
CA PHE A 31 13.32 23.52 15.29
C PHE A 31 13.36 22.34 16.25
N LYS A 32 13.03 22.54 17.53
CA LYS A 32 12.95 21.43 18.50
C LYS A 32 11.85 20.43 18.17
N ILE A 33 10.70 20.90 17.69
CA ILE A 33 9.60 20.00 17.29
C ILE A 33 9.97 19.26 16.01
N TYR A 34 10.60 19.94 15.06
CA TYR A 34 11.14 19.30 13.85
C TYR A 34 12.20 18.25 14.22
N GLU A 35 13.14 18.56 15.11
CA GLU A 35 14.18 17.63 15.58
C GLU A 35 13.56 16.44 16.34
N GLN A 36 12.58 16.68 17.21
CA GLN A 36 11.84 15.61 17.89
C GLN A 36 11.05 14.74 16.92
N ALA A 37 10.49 15.34 15.88
CA ALA A 37 9.73 14.63 14.86
C ALA A 37 10.63 13.86 13.89
N GLU A 38 11.81 14.39 13.55
CA GLU A 38 12.85 13.69 12.80
C GLU A 38 13.39 12.51 13.61
N ILE A 39 13.60 12.69 14.92
CA ILE A 39 13.97 11.59 15.83
C ILE A 39 12.85 10.55 15.89
N ALA A 40 11.59 10.96 16.09
CA ALA A 40 10.45 10.05 16.15
C ALA A 40 10.24 9.28 14.84
N LEU A 41 10.44 9.91 13.68
CA LEU A 41 10.42 9.23 12.39
C LEU A 41 11.60 8.27 12.19
N ARG A 42 12.79 8.65 12.65
CA ARG A 42 13.97 7.77 12.62
C ARG A 42 13.83 6.57 13.56
N THR A 43 13.03 6.69 14.62
CA THR A 43 12.83 5.63 15.63
C THR A 43 11.49 4.90 15.52
N SER A 44 10.53 5.41 14.74
CA SER A 44 9.22 4.81 14.47
C SER A 44 8.88 4.99 12.98
N PRO A 45 9.21 4.01 12.11
CA PRO A 45 8.99 4.07 10.66
C PRO A 45 7.52 3.99 10.23
N ASP A 46 6.59 4.00 11.18
CA ASP A 46 5.19 3.59 11.00
C ASP A 46 4.27 4.72 10.48
N CYS A 47 4.78 5.92 10.20
CA CYS A 47 4.02 7.03 9.62
C CYS A 47 4.80 7.74 8.51
N LEU A 48 4.21 7.84 7.32
CA LEU A 48 4.78 8.60 6.21
C LEU A 48 4.38 10.06 6.32
N LEU A 49 5.36 10.93 6.58
CA LEU A 49 5.18 12.37 6.50
C LEU A 49 5.65 12.82 5.13
N ARG A 50 4.74 13.40 4.33
CA ARG A 50 5.07 13.89 2.99
C ARG A 50 6.05 15.06 3.11
N PRO A 51 7.28 14.95 2.58
CA PRO A 51 8.10 16.12 2.34
C PRO A 51 7.50 16.81 1.12
N ASP A 52 6.63 17.77 1.33
CA ASP A 52 6.27 18.74 0.31
C ASP A 52 7.56 19.48 -0.11
N GLU A 53 8.01 19.25 -1.35
CA GLU A 53 9.19 19.89 -1.98
C GLU A 53 8.93 21.36 -2.41
N SER A 54 7.91 22.02 -1.86
CA SER A 54 7.49 23.38 -2.22
C SER A 54 7.37 24.30 -1.01
N MET A 55 8.37 24.30 -0.13
CA MET A 55 8.67 25.47 0.72
C MET A 55 9.26 26.61 -0.12
N GLN A 56 8.44 27.21 -0.99
CA GLN A 56 8.71 28.53 -1.54
C GLN A 56 8.37 29.59 -0.47
N PHE A 57 9.37 30.40 -0.15
CA PHE A 57 9.58 31.10 1.12
C PHE A 57 8.62 32.27 1.47
N GLU A 58 7.47 32.43 0.82
CA GLU A 58 6.61 33.63 1.01
C GLU A 58 5.29 33.38 1.76
N GLY A 59 4.92 32.12 2.04
CA GLY A 59 3.69 31.74 2.78
C GLY A 59 3.89 31.19 4.21
N MET A 60 5.10 31.31 4.77
CA MET A 60 5.63 30.40 5.78
C MET A 60 4.97 30.38 7.17
N SER A 61 4.24 31.39 7.67
CA SER A 61 3.72 31.30 9.07
C SER A 61 2.50 30.40 9.20
N ARG A 62 1.51 30.54 8.31
CA ARG A 62 0.27 29.74 8.40
C ARG A 62 0.49 28.30 7.93
N SER A 63 1.30 28.10 6.90
CA SER A 63 1.64 26.74 6.43
C SER A 63 2.47 25.99 7.45
N PHE A 64 3.32 26.68 8.20
CA PHE A 64 4.18 26.06 9.20
C PHE A 64 3.45 25.73 10.50
N ASP A 65 2.57 26.61 11.01
CA ASP A 65 1.71 26.28 12.15
C ASP A 65 0.75 25.13 11.83
N GLN A 66 0.23 25.10 10.59
CA GLN A 66 -0.59 23.99 10.11
C GLN A 66 0.22 22.69 10.02
N ALA A 67 1.40 22.73 9.42
CA ALA A 67 2.30 21.58 9.35
C ALA A 67 2.67 21.09 10.76
N LEU A 68 3.10 21.98 11.66
CA LEU A 68 3.37 21.66 13.07
C LEU A 68 2.16 21.03 13.78
N GLY A 69 0.97 21.52 13.51
CA GLY A 69 -0.28 20.95 14.03
C GLY A 69 -0.57 19.55 13.46
N GLU A 70 -0.24 19.28 12.20
CA GLU A 70 -0.32 17.95 11.59
C GLU A 70 0.73 17.00 12.15
N TRP A 71 1.97 17.46 12.33
CA TRP A 71 3.06 16.71 12.96
C TRP A 71 2.78 16.34 14.42
N ARG A 72 2.28 17.27 15.23
CA ARG A 72 1.90 16.98 16.62
C ARG A 72 0.76 15.97 16.70
N ARG A 73 -0.23 16.08 15.81
CA ARG A 73 -1.32 15.11 15.71
C ARG A 73 -0.81 13.74 15.28
N ALA A 74 0.14 13.69 14.34
CA ALA A 74 0.79 12.45 13.93
C ALA A 74 1.51 11.75 15.10
N ILE A 75 2.30 12.50 15.87
CA ILE A 75 3.01 11.98 17.05
C ILE A 75 2.02 11.46 18.10
N ASP A 76 1.01 12.26 18.45
CA ASP A 76 -0.03 11.87 19.41
C ASP A 76 -0.79 10.62 18.97
N LEU A 77 -1.09 10.49 17.68
CA LEU A 77 -1.73 9.30 17.11
C LEU A 77 -0.81 8.06 17.14
N VAL A 78 0.49 8.22 16.88
CA VAL A 78 1.47 7.11 16.98
C VAL A 78 1.66 6.68 18.44
N GLU A 79 1.68 7.62 19.38
CA GLU A 79 1.84 7.34 20.81
C GLU A 79 0.59 6.69 21.41
N THR A 80 -0.60 7.17 21.04
CA THR A 80 -1.89 6.65 21.53
C THR A 80 -2.28 5.32 20.90
N ASN A 81 -1.65 4.93 19.78
CA ASN A 81 -1.90 3.71 19.03
C ASN A 81 -3.42 3.37 18.93
N PRO A 82 -4.21 4.27 18.33
CA PRO A 82 -5.67 4.15 18.34
C PRO A 82 -6.12 2.96 17.51
N ARG A 83 -7.36 2.54 17.74
CA ARG A 83 -8.04 1.60 16.86
C ARG A 83 -8.29 2.22 15.50
N VAL A 84 -8.15 1.42 14.45
CA VAL A 84 -8.28 1.87 13.07
C VAL A 84 -9.08 0.85 12.26
N ALA A 85 -10.02 1.36 11.46
CA ALA A 85 -10.72 0.53 10.51
C ALA A 85 -9.71 -0.06 9.49
N GLU A 86 -9.89 -1.33 9.16
CA GLU A 86 -9.11 -1.97 8.08
C GLU A 86 -9.43 -1.34 6.71
N ARG A 87 -10.69 -0.94 6.51
CA ARG A 87 -11.23 -0.54 5.21
C ARG A 87 -11.87 0.83 5.27
N SER A 88 -11.72 1.54 4.15
CA SER A 88 -12.40 2.82 3.94
C SER A 88 -13.90 2.60 3.79
N SER A 89 -14.68 3.68 3.82
CA SER A 89 -16.11 3.65 3.50
C SER A 89 -16.46 3.02 2.15
N ARG A 90 -15.48 2.93 1.23
CA ARG A 90 -15.63 2.29 -0.10
C ARG A 90 -15.11 0.84 -0.13
N GLY A 91 -14.79 0.24 1.02
CA GLY A 91 -14.32 -1.14 1.15
C GLY A 91 -12.85 -1.38 0.79
N ARG A 92 -12.10 -0.33 0.42
CA ARG A 92 -10.67 -0.42 0.10
C ARG A 92 -9.84 -0.47 1.37
N ALA A 93 -8.98 -1.48 1.51
CA ALA A 93 -8.03 -1.60 2.60
C ALA A 93 -6.78 -0.72 2.36
N TRP A 94 -6.15 -0.28 3.45
CA TRP A 94 -4.83 0.35 3.41
C TRP A 94 -3.73 -0.70 3.64
N ARG A 95 -2.53 -0.41 3.13
CA ARG A 95 -1.43 -1.37 3.00
C ARG A 95 -0.09 -0.81 3.48
N ASP A 96 0.06 0.48 3.31
CA ASP A 96 1.23 1.25 3.71
C ASP A 96 0.92 2.05 4.98
N PRO A 97 1.96 2.50 5.70
CA PRO A 97 1.81 3.52 6.73
C PRO A 97 0.90 4.67 6.26
N LEU A 98 -0.08 5.01 7.09
CA LEU A 98 -1.00 6.10 6.81
C LEU A 98 -0.31 7.43 7.09
N ASP A 99 -0.56 8.41 6.23
CA ASP A 99 -0.30 9.81 6.57
C ASP A 99 -1.28 10.25 7.69
N PRO A 100 -1.02 11.37 8.39
CA PRO A 100 -1.84 11.79 9.53
C PRO A 100 -3.32 12.02 9.17
N GLY A 101 -3.60 12.49 7.96
CA GLY A 101 -4.97 12.70 7.48
C GLY A 101 -5.69 11.38 7.21
N GLY A 102 -4.99 10.42 6.59
CA GLY A 102 -5.45 9.06 6.41
C GLY A 102 -5.72 8.37 7.75
N LEU A 103 -4.79 8.47 8.69
CA LEU A 103 -4.93 7.87 10.02
C LEU A 103 -6.16 8.42 10.75
N HIS A 104 -6.35 9.74 10.79
CA HIS A 104 -7.56 10.35 11.34
C HIS A 104 -8.84 9.84 10.67
N TYR A 105 -8.85 9.72 9.35
CA TYR A 105 -9.98 9.19 8.61
C TYR A 105 -10.31 7.74 9.04
N PHE A 106 -9.33 6.84 9.10
CA PHE A 106 -9.56 5.44 9.47
C PHE A 106 -9.85 5.23 10.96
N VAL A 107 -9.30 6.08 11.85
CA VAL A 107 -9.71 6.14 13.26
C VAL A 107 -11.19 6.52 13.36
N SER A 108 -11.66 7.49 12.57
CA SER A 108 -13.07 7.92 12.59
C SER A 108 -14.06 6.84 12.13
N LEU A 109 -13.58 5.85 11.38
CA LEU A 109 -14.36 4.70 10.90
C LEU A 109 -14.27 3.48 11.82
N ALA A 110 -13.36 3.48 12.79
CA ALA A 110 -13.05 2.30 13.58
C ALA A 110 -14.23 1.90 14.48
N GLY A 111 -14.57 0.62 14.45
CA GLY A 111 -15.54 0.00 15.34
C GLY A 111 -14.93 -0.52 16.64
N PRO A 112 -15.77 -1.03 17.56
CA PRO A 112 -15.32 -1.61 18.82
C PRO A 112 -14.50 -2.90 18.65
N ASP A 113 -14.56 -3.54 17.49
CA ASP A 113 -13.83 -4.79 17.20
C ASP A 113 -12.56 -4.56 16.34
N ASP A 114 -12.29 -3.30 15.96
CA ASP A 114 -11.10 -2.98 15.18
C ASP A 114 -9.82 -3.04 16.02
N LEU A 115 -8.74 -3.44 15.35
CA LEU A 115 -7.40 -3.54 15.93
C LEU A 115 -6.75 -2.17 16.05
N ASP A 116 -5.75 -2.08 16.93
CA ASP A 116 -4.87 -0.91 17.00
C ASP A 116 -4.03 -0.74 15.74
N TYR A 117 -3.59 0.50 15.51
CA TYR A 117 -2.89 0.89 14.29
C TYR A 117 -1.64 0.05 14.00
N ARG A 118 -0.77 -0.14 14.99
CA ARG A 118 0.47 -0.91 14.80
C ARG A 118 0.20 -2.37 14.46
N THR A 119 -0.69 -3.03 15.21
CA THR A 119 -1.08 -4.41 14.91
C THR A 119 -1.68 -4.52 13.50
N ARG A 120 -2.51 -3.55 13.09
CA ARG A 120 -3.12 -3.56 11.76
C ARG A 120 -2.11 -3.31 10.64
N LEU A 121 -1.16 -2.40 10.85
CA LEU A 121 -0.07 -2.11 9.92
C LEU A 121 0.81 -3.35 9.72
N GLN A 122 1.17 -4.03 10.81
CA GLN A 122 1.94 -5.26 10.74
C GLN A 122 1.22 -6.35 9.94
N GLN A 123 -0.07 -6.58 10.19
CA GLN A 123 -0.86 -7.53 9.38
C GLN A 123 -0.93 -7.12 7.91
N ALA A 124 -0.92 -5.82 7.61
CA ALA A 124 -0.94 -5.34 6.23
C ALA A 124 0.38 -5.63 5.52
N TRP A 125 1.51 -5.47 6.20
CA TRP A 125 2.82 -5.85 5.69
C TRP A 125 2.97 -7.36 5.50
N GLU A 126 2.57 -8.17 6.48
CA GLU A 126 2.61 -9.64 6.37
C GLU A 126 1.78 -10.14 5.17
N ARG A 127 0.61 -9.54 4.94
CA ARG A 127 -0.21 -9.85 3.75
C ARG A 127 0.47 -9.44 2.44
N GLU A 128 1.13 -8.30 2.40
CA GLU A 128 1.82 -7.82 1.20
C GLU A 128 3.08 -8.65 0.92
N GLU A 129 3.84 -9.03 1.95
CA GLU A 129 4.99 -9.92 1.84
C GLU A 129 4.57 -11.27 1.26
N PHE A 130 3.57 -11.93 1.85
CA PHE A 130 3.02 -13.18 1.33
C PHE A 130 2.55 -13.06 -0.14
N ARG A 131 1.94 -11.93 -0.49
CA ARG A 131 1.50 -11.67 -1.88
C ARG A 131 2.68 -11.52 -2.84
N LEU A 132 3.74 -10.83 -2.42
CA LEU A 132 4.95 -10.64 -3.23
C LEU A 132 5.69 -11.96 -3.41
N GLU A 133 5.82 -12.77 -2.36
CA GLU A 133 6.39 -14.12 -2.42
C GLU A 133 5.60 -15.00 -3.40
N ALA A 134 4.27 -15.06 -3.28
CA ALA A 134 3.43 -15.84 -4.19
C ALA A 134 3.56 -15.36 -5.65
N MET A 135 3.72 -14.05 -5.87
CA MET A 135 3.95 -13.49 -7.20
C MET A 135 5.33 -13.85 -7.74
N GLU A 136 6.36 -13.84 -6.90
CA GLU A 136 7.72 -14.24 -7.26
C GLU A 136 7.80 -15.73 -7.60
N GLU A 137 7.16 -16.59 -6.80
CA GLU A 137 7.03 -18.02 -7.08
C GLU A 137 6.36 -18.27 -8.44
N ASP A 138 5.26 -17.57 -8.72
CA ASP A 138 4.56 -17.61 -10.01
C ASP A 138 5.47 -17.19 -11.18
N LEU A 139 6.30 -16.15 -10.99
CA LEU A 139 7.22 -15.66 -12.02
C LEU A 139 8.45 -16.57 -12.19
N ALA A 140 8.88 -17.25 -11.14
CA ALA A 140 9.97 -18.22 -11.19
C ALA A 140 9.59 -19.50 -11.96
N GLN A 141 8.29 -19.77 -12.13
CA GLN A 141 7.80 -20.89 -12.93
C GLN A 141 7.94 -20.62 -14.44
N VAL A 142 9.17 -20.67 -14.95
CA VAL A 142 9.44 -20.66 -16.40
C VAL A 142 9.27 -22.05 -17.02
N CYS A 143 8.93 -22.08 -18.32
CA CYS A 143 8.66 -23.29 -19.06
C CYS A 143 9.83 -24.28 -19.09
N GLY A 144 11.07 -23.81 -19.32
CA GLY A 144 12.29 -24.62 -19.36
C GLY A 144 12.43 -25.63 -20.51
N ARG A 145 11.36 -25.93 -21.27
CA ARG A 145 11.40 -26.92 -22.37
C ARG A 145 12.20 -26.41 -23.56
N ALA A 146 12.84 -27.34 -24.26
CA ALA A 146 13.61 -27.02 -25.47
C ALA A 146 12.72 -26.37 -26.52
N THR A 147 13.14 -25.21 -27.02
CA THR A 147 12.55 -24.55 -28.19
C THR A 147 12.99 -25.25 -29.47
N ARG A 148 12.45 -24.82 -30.63
CA ARG A 148 12.88 -25.30 -31.95
C ARG A 148 14.38 -25.17 -32.20
N ASN A 149 15.05 -24.22 -31.54
CA ASN A 149 16.48 -23.97 -31.66
C ASN A 149 17.33 -24.68 -30.58
N GLY A 150 16.73 -25.58 -29.80
CA GLY A 150 17.42 -26.34 -28.75
C GLY A 150 17.69 -25.59 -27.44
N THR A 151 17.37 -24.29 -27.35
CA THR A 151 17.53 -23.50 -26.12
C THR A 151 16.32 -23.63 -25.17
N PRO A 152 16.50 -23.53 -23.84
CA PRO A 152 15.38 -23.58 -22.88
C PRO A 152 14.42 -22.40 -23.03
N CYS A 153 13.12 -22.69 -23.10
CA CYS A 153 12.06 -21.69 -23.20
C CYS A 153 11.94 -20.87 -21.90
N GLN A 154 12.05 -19.54 -22.03
CA GLN A 154 11.94 -18.58 -20.92
C GLN A 154 10.53 -18.02 -20.71
N SER A 155 9.53 -18.50 -21.46
CA SER A 155 8.15 -18.08 -21.25
C SER A 155 7.63 -18.62 -19.92
N LEU A 156 6.75 -17.86 -19.26
CA LEU A 156 6.04 -18.31 -18.07
C LEU A 156 5.29 -19.63 -18.34
N GLY A 157 5.36 -20.54 -17.39
CA GLY A 157 4.61 -21.79 -17.39
C GLY A 157 3.11 -21.52 -17.35
N ALA A 158 2.32 -22.49 -17.81
CA ALA A 158 0.88 -22.43 -17.58
C ALA A 158 0.61 -22.57 -16.07
N TYR A 159 -0.33 -21.79 -15.54
CA TYR A 159 -0.67 -21.82 -14.12
C TYR A 159 -1.46 -23.08 -13.76
N TRP A 160 -0.96 -23.86 -12.80
CA TRP A 160 -1.63 -25.05 -12.25
C TRP A 160 -2.15 -24.73 -10.84
N PRO A 161 -3.47 -24.78 -10.61
CA PRO A 161 -4.04 -24.75 -9.26
C PRO A 161 -3.30 -25.72 -8.33
N GLY A 162 -2.75 -25.20 -7.23
CA GLY A 162 -2.04 -25.98 -6.22
C GLY A 162 -0.55 -26.22 -6.46
N GLY A 163 0.04 -25.63 -7.51
CA GLY A 163 1.50 -25.53 -7.66
C GLY A 163 2.26 -26.85 -7.81
N ALA A 164 1.58 -28.00 -7.79
CA ALA A 164 2.22 -29.32 -7.70
C ALA A 164 3.01 -29.72 -8.97
N ARG A 165 2.87 -28.98 -10.08
CA ARG A 165 3.41 -29.40 -11.37
C ARG A 165 4.10 -28.27 -12.14
N LYS A 166 5.43 -28.38 -12.27
CA LYS A 166 6.19 -27.60 -13.25
C LYS A 166 5.85 -28.11 -14.66
N SER A 167 5.03 -27.35 -15.40
CA SER A 167 4.63 -27.70 -16.76
C SER A 167 5.27 -26.77 -17.80
N GLY A 168 5.17 -27.15 -19.08
CA GLY A 168 5.53 -26.25 -20.16
C GLY A 168 4.62 -25.00 -20.21
N CYS A 169 5.06 -23.95 -20.90
CA CYS A 169 4.14 -22.88 -21.29
C CYS A 169 3.07 -23.43 -22.24
N THR A 170 2.01 -22.66 -22.48
CA THR A 170 0.88 -23.06 -23.34
C THR A 170 1.27 -23.53 -24.75
N ARG A 171 2.44 -23.13 -25.27
CA ARG A 171 2.98 -23.58 -26.56
C ARG A 171 3.76 -24.90 -26.51
N HIS A 172 4.30 -25.24 -25.34
CA HIS A 172 5.15 -26.41 -25.16
C HIS A 172 4.50 -27.50 -24.30
N MET A 173 3.25 -27.34 -23.87
CA MET A 173 2.47 -28.41 -23.24
C MET A 173 2.20 -29.54 -24.23
N THR A 174 2.24 -30.78 -23.75
CA THR A 174 1.75 -31.92 -24.53
C THR A 174 0.22 -31.89 -24.62
N PRO A 175 -0.39 -32.59 -25.60
CA PRO A 175 -1.85 -32.72 -25.67
C PRO A 175 -2.47 -33.23 -24.36
N ASP A 176 -1.85 -34.23 -23.71
CA ASP A 176 -2.33 -34.81 -22.45
C ASP A 176 -2.27 -33.79 -21.30
N GLU A 177 -1.18 -33.03 -21.19
CA GLU A 177 -1.05 -31.98 -20.18
C GLU A 177 -2.09 -30.89 -20.38
N LYS A 178 -2.35 -30.51 -21.63
CA LYS A 178 -3.36 -29.52 -21.97
C LYS A 178 -4.76 -30.01 -21.60
N ALA A 179 -5.05 -31.29 -21.86
CA ALA A 179 -6.32 -31.91 -21.49
C ALA A 179 -6.51 -31.96 -19.97
N GLN A 180 -5.48 -32.38 -19.22
CA GLN A 180 -5.50 -32.45 -17.76
C GLN A 180 -5.69 -31.06 -17.15
N LEU A 181 -4.93 -30.05 -17.59
CA LEU A 181 -5.09 -28.69 -17.08
C LEU A 181 -6.46 -28.11 -17.43
N SER A 182 -6.99 -28.42 -18.62
CA SER A 182 -8.34 -27.98 -18.99
C SER A 182 -9.40 -28.59 -18.07
N ALA A 183 -9.32 -29.89 -17.81
CA ALA A 183 -10.26 -30.58 -16.91
C ALA A 183 -10.20 -30.01 -15.49
N LEU A 184 -8.99 -29.73 -14.99
CA LEU A 184 -8.78 -29.12 -13.69
C LEU A 184 -9.42 -27.72 -13.60
N TRP A 185 -9.26 -26.89 -14.64
CA TRP A 185 -9.91 -25.57 -14.69
C TRP A 185 -11.43 -25.67 -14.76
N ASP A 186 -11.97 -26.66 -15.48
CA ASP A 186 -13.41 -26.92 -15.51
C ASP A 186 -13.93 -27.35 -14.13
N GLU A 187 -13.18 -28.19 -13.43
CA GLU A 187 -13.51 -28.63 -12.07
C GLU A 187 -13.50 -27.49 -11.06
N VAL A 188 -12.48 -26.61 -11.10
CA VAL A 188 -12.42 -25.40 -10.26
C VAL A 188 -13.68 -24.55 -10.45
N VAL A 189 -14.07 -24.32 -11.70
CA VAL A 189 -15.27 -23.53 -12.00
C VAL A 189 -16.53 -24.26 -11.55
N ALA A 190 -16.60 -25.58 -11.73
CA ALA A 190 -17.76 -26.37 -11.36
C ALA A 190 -18.00 -26.44 -9.84
N THR A 191 -16.94 -26.41 -9.02
CA THR A 191 -17.03 -26.75 -7.60
C THR A 191 -16.85 -25.57 -6.64
N ILE A 192 -16.10 -24.53 -7.03
CA ILE A 192 -15.71 -23.45 -6.10
C ILE A 192 -16.46 -22.17 -6.44
N ASP A 193 -17.11 -21.55 -5.46
CA ASP A 193 -17.58 -20.15 -5.57
C ASP A 193 -16.37 -19.22 -5.70
N CYS A 194 -16.41 -18.23 -6.59
CA CYS A 194 -15.26 -17.36 -6.81
C CYS A 194 -15.15 -16.31 -5.69
N PRO A 195 -14.09 -16.30 -4.85
CA PRO A 195 -13.95 -15.28 -3.80
C PRO A 195 -13.73 -13.88 -4.38
N GLY A 196 -13.15 -13.81 -5.58
CA GLY A 196 -12.82 -12.56 -6.26
C GLY A 196 -13.94 -11.91 -7.07
N CYS A 197 -15.13 -12.51 -7.18
CA CYS A 197 -16.24 -11.89 -7.92
C CYS A 197 -17.58 -12.48 -7.48
N VAL A 198 -18.69 -12.00 -8.03
CA VAL A 198 -20.04 -12.48 -7.67
C VAL A 198 -20.39 -13.87 -8.22
N SER A 199 -19.49 -14.53 -8.94
CA SER A 199 -19.77 -15.79 -9.66
C SER A 199 -19.74 -17.00 -8.74
N ARG A 200 -20.79 -17.81 -8.78
CA ARG A 200 -20.93 -19.06 -8.02
C ARG A 200 -20.28 -20.25 -8.74
N ALA A 201 -20.19 -21.38 -8.03
CA ALA A 201 -19.87 -22.69 -8.58
C ALA A 201 -20.77 -23.00 -9.79
N GLY A 202 -20.16 -23.54 -10.85
CA GLY A 202 -20.76 -23.76 -12.16
C GLY A 202 -20.84 -22.53 -13.07
N VAL A 203 -20.56 -21.33 -12.57
CA VAL A 203 -20.64 -20.07 -13.35
C VAL A 203 -19.23 -19.52 -13.61
N ALA A 204 -18.94 -19.17 -14.86
CA ALA A 204 -17.68 -18.53 -15.25
C ALA A 204 -17.46 -17.20 -14.53
N CYS A 205 -16.20 -16.83 -14.28
CA CYS A 205 -15.88 -15.57 -13.62
C CYS A 205 -16.28 -14.36 -14.47
N ASP A 206 -16.91 -13.37 -13.82
CA ASP A 206 -17.28 -12.09 -14.41
C ASP A 206 -16.23 -11.02 -14.06
N PRO A 207 -15.44 -10.52 -15.04
CA PRO A 207 -14.40 -9.51 -14.79
C PRO A 207 -14.97 -8.12 -14.47
N ASP A 208 -16.25 -7.85 -14.77
CA ASP A 208 -16.86 -6.55 -14.51
C ASP A 208 -17.47 -6.46 -13.10
N LYS A 209 -17.60 -7.60 -12.39
CA LYS A 209 -18.22 -7.70 -11.07
C LYS A 209 -17.26 -8.26 -10.02
N MET A 210 -16.06 -7.71 -9.99
CA MET A 210 -15.02 -8.11 -9.04
C MET A 210 -15.31 -7.62 -7.62
N VAL A 211 -14.96 -8.46 -6.66
CA VAL A 211 -14.98 -8.16 -5.23
C VAL A 211 -13.52 -8.15 -4.72
N PRO A 212 -13.09 -7.11 -3.99
CA PRO A 212 -11.73 -7.09 -3.45
C PRO A 212 -11.49 -8.22 -2.45
N VAL A 213 -10.46 -9.03 -2.69
CA VAL A 213 -9.94 -10.04 -1.75
C VAL A 213 -8.72 -9.46 -1.06
N ASP A 214 -8.74 -9.40 0.27
CA ASP A 214 -7.67 -8.79 1.08
C ASP A 214 -7.32 -7.35 0.69
N GLY A 215 -8.30 -6.62 0.13
CA GLY A 215 -8.13 -5.23 -0.31
C GLY A 215 -7.64 -5.07 -1.75
N PHE A 216 -7.44 -6.16 -2.48
CA PHE A 216 -6.99 -6.16 -3.87
C PHE A 216 -8.08 -6.67 -4.81
N PHE A 217 -8.19 -6.05 -5.98
CA PHE A 217 -8.93 -6.68 -7.05
C PHE A 217 -8.17 -7.91 -7.55
N PRO A 218 -8.85 -9.05 -7.69
CA PRO A 218 -8.20 -10.29 -8.07
C PRO A 218 -7.62 -10.21 -9.48
N THR A 219 -6.44 -10.79 -9.67
CA THR A 219 -5.86 -10.94 -11.00
C THR A 219 -6.48 -12.15 -11.71
N PRO A 220 -7.02 -12.00 -12.92
CA PRO A 220 -7.47 -13.14 -13.72
C PRO A 220 -6.28 -13.86 -14.37
N LYS A 221 -6.36 -15.19 -14.42
CA LYS A 221 -5.52 -16.04 -15.26
C LYS A 221 -6.33 -16.52 -16.45
N SER A 222 -5.68 -16.74 -17.58
CA SER A 222 -6.32 -17.28 -18.77
C SER A 222 -5.70 -18.58 -19.23
N PHE A 223 -6.56 -19.55 -19.58
CA PHE A 223 -6.13 -20.82 -20.15
C PHE A 223 -7.22 -21.39 -21.05
N ASN A 224 -6.84 -21.76 -22.27
CA ASN A 224 -7.72 -22.38 -23.26
C ASN A 224 -9.07 -21.63 -23.46
N GLY A 225 -9.01 -20.29 -23.54
CA GLY A 225 -10.19 -19.43 -23.71
C GLY A 225 -10.99 -19.13 -22.44
N ARG A 226 -10.64 -19.76 -21.31
CA ARG A 226 -11.25 -19.49 -19.99
C ARG A 226 -10.52 -18.36 -19.30
N VAL A 227 -11.27 -17.56 -18.55
CA VAL A 227 -10.73 -16.53 -17.66
C VAL A 227 -11.22 -16.85 -16.25
N VAL A 228 -10.29 -17.08 -15.33
CA VAL A 228 -10.60 -17.45 -13.95
C VAL A 228 -9.76 -16.61 -13.00
N HIS A 229 -10.39 -16.05 -11.97
CA HIS A 229 -9.69 -15.25 -10.95
C HIS A 229 -8.76 -16.13 -10.12
N THR A 230 -7.53 -15.66 -9.88
CA THR A 230 -6.51 -16.38 -9.09
C THR A 230 -7.03 -16.86 -7.73
N PRO A 231 -7.80 -16.06 -6.94
CA PRO A 231 -8.35 -16.54 -5.67
C PRO A 231 -9.26 -17.77 -5.78
N ARG A 232 -9.96 -17.95 -6.90
CA ARG A 232 -10.78 -19.16 -7.11
C ARG A 232 -9.92 -20.39 -7.37
N LEU A 233 -8.85 -20.22 -8.16
CA LEU A 233 -7.87 -21.28 -8.43
C LEU A 233 -7.12 -21.68 -7.14
N ASN A 234 -6.75 -20.70 -6.31
CA ASN A 234 -6.12 -20.93 -5.01
C ASN A 234 -7.08 -21.63 -4.03
N ALA A 235 -8.33 -21.19 -3.96
CA ALA A 235 -9.32 -21.80 -3.07
C ALA A 235 -9.57 -23.28 -3.40
N PHE A 236 -9.60 -23.64 -4.68
CA PHE A 236 -9.66 -25.03 -5.10
C PHE A 236 -8.46 -25.83 -4.55
N ALA A 237 -7.25 -25.31 -4.73
CA ALA A 237 -6.03 -25.96 -4.27
C ALA A 237 -5.97 -26.14 -2.74
N SER A 238 -6.55 -25.22 -1.98
CA SER A 238 -6.65 -25.34 -0.52
C SER A 238 -7.76 -26.30 -0.05
N SER A 239 -8.67 -26.69 -0.95
CA SER A 239 -9.82 -27.56 -0.64
C SER A 239 -9.59 -29.04 -0.98
N THR A 240 -8.52 -29.34 -1.72
CA THR A 240 -8.11 -30.68 -2.18
C THR A 240 -6.86 -31.14 -1.47
#